data_AF-A0A931UR50-F1
#
_entry.id   AF-A0A931UR50-F1
#
_cell.length_a   1.000
_cell.length_b   1.000
_cell.length_c   1.000
_cell.angle_alpha   90.00
_cell.angle_beta   90.00
_cell.angle_gamma   90.00
#
_symmetry.space_group_name_H-M   'P 1'
#
loop_
_entity.id
_entity.type
_entity.pdbx_description
1 polymer ?
#
loop_
_entity_poly.entity_id
_entity_poly.type
_entity_poly.pdbx_seq_one_letter_code
_entity_poly.pdbx_strand_id
1 'polypeptide(L)'
;MTLTRISRRVLWWLVGGPLLAGCMGLTGPLGADFQQVAQSLVGATREELIARYGPASREATLEGGWRSVLYEYPIRNLLGEPKGICQMAFFVGPDDRVQQWKLDGPCP
;
A
#
# COMPACT_ATOMS: atom_id res chain seq x y z
N MET A 1 42.17 -36.90 -7.40
CA MET A 1 41.40 -36.43 -8.57
C MET A 1 39.99 -36.10 -8.09
N THR A 2 39.72 -34.88 -7.65
CA THR A 2 39.25 -33.71 -8.45
C THR A 2 37.76 -33.87 -8.82
N LEU A 3 36.80 -33.39 -8.00
CA LEU A 3 36.17 -32.04 -7.91
C LEU A 3 35.13 -31.74 -9.01
N THR A 4 33.85 -31.60 -8.63
CA THR A 4 32.85 -30.59 -9.09
C THR A 4 31.52 -30.89 -8.36
N ARG A 5 31.07 -30.18 -7.31
CA ARG A 5 30.75 -28.75 -7.11
C ARG A 5 29.69 -28.20 -8.07
N ILE A 6 28.42 -28.41 -7.71
CA ILE A 6 27.23 -27.69 -8.21
C ILE A 6 26.34 -27.44 -6.98
N SER A 7 25.70 -26.31 -6.74
CA SER A 7 25.92 -24.90 -7.05
C SER A 7 25.00 -24.21 -6.04
N ARG A 8 25.57 -23.37 -5.17
CA ARG A 8 24.87 -22.61 -4.12
C ARG A 8 23.99 -21.53 -4.76
N ARG A 9 22.71 -21.81 -5.07
CA ARG A 9 21.77 -20.77 -5.56
C ARG A 9 20.31 -20.97 -5.13
N VAL A 10 20.07 -21.55 -3.96
CA VAL A 10 18.74 -21.57 -3.32
C VAL A 10 18.90 -21.31 -1.83
N LEU A 11 19.34 -20.11 -1.46
CA LEU A 11 19.27 -19.61 -0.09
C LEU A 11 19.65 -18.12 -0.08
N TRP A 12 18.85 -17.30 -0.75
CA TRP A 12 18.98 -15.84 -0.70
C TRP A 12 17.66 -15.30 -0.15
N TRP A 13 17.71 -14.86 1.11
CA TRP A 13 16.79 -13.95 1.81
C TRP A 13 15.49 -14.50 2.41
N LEU A 14 15.62 -15.45 3.33
CA LEU A 14 14.95 -15.31 4.63
C LEU A 14 15.88 -14.45 5.51
N VAL A 15 15.34 -13.46 6.22
CA VAL A 15 16.03 -12.56 7.16
C VAL A 15 16.79 -11.37 6.54
N GLY A 16 16.07 -10.48 5.85
CA GLY A 16 16.31 -9.04 5.99
C GLY A 16 15.19 -8.52 6.89
N GLY A 17 15.42 -8.31 8.19
CA GLY A 17 16.03 -7.09 8.68
C GLY A 17 14.96 -5.99 8.69
N PRO A 18 14.47 -5.53 9.86
CA PRO A 18 13.52 -4.43 9.90
C PRO A 18 14.25 -3.19 9.38
N LEU A 19 13.97 -2.81 8.14
CA LEU A 19 14.30 -1.49 7.63
C LEU A 19 13.41 -0.50 8.38
N LEU A 20 13.87 -0.12 9.57
CA LEU A 20 13.72 1.23 10.12
C LEU A 20 14.44 2.19 9.17
N ALA A 21 13.92 2.31 7.95
CA ALA A 21 14.18 3.45 7.10
C ALA A 21 13.33 4.57 7.68
N GLY A 22 13.98 5.44 8.45
CA GLY A 22 13.37 6.65 8.96
C GLY A 22 12.87 7.50 7.80
N CYS A 23 11.58 7.42 7.51
CA CYS A 23 10.84 8.48 6.84
C CYS A 23 10.44 9.50 7.91
N MET A 24 11.42 10.25 8.38
CA MET A 24 11.14 11.53 9.04
C MET A 24 10.62 12.49 7.97
N GLY A 25 9.34 12.83 8.08
CA GLY A 25 8.79 14.06 7.54
C GLY A 25 8.13 13.92 6.17
N LEU A 26 6.85 13.58 6.15
CA LEU A 26 5.78 14.56 5.99
C LEU A 26 4.48 13.87 6.42
N THR A 27 4.02 14.14 7.64
CA THR A 27 2.74 13.62 8.09
C THR A 27 1.62 14.27 7.27
N GLY A 28 1.00 13.50 6.38
CA GLY A 28 -0.31 13.88 5.83
C GLY A 28 -1.37 13.98 6.93
N PRO A 29 -2.63 14.31 6.60
CA PRO A 29 -3.67 14.66 7.57
C PRO A 29 -4.04 13.58 8.61
N LEU A 30 -3.36 12.42 8.61
CA LEU A 30 -3.50 11.34 9.59
C LEU A 30 -2.31 11.19 10.54
N GLY A 31 -1.23 11.99 10.43
CA GLY A 31 -0.08 11.85 11.33
C GLY A 31 0.69 10.52 11.17
N ALA A 32 0.23 9.63 10.30
CA ALA A 32 0.71 8.27 10.10
C ALA A 32 1.15 8.08 8.65
N ASP A 33 2.21 7.30 8.47
CA ASP A 33 2.74 6.89 7.17
C ASP A 33 1.65 6.15 6.37
N PHE A 34 1.30 6.66 5.18
CA PHE A 34 0.26 6.07 4.33
C PHE A 34 0.55 4.60 3.99
N GLN A 35 1.83 4.20 3.89
CA GLN A 35 2.20 2.80 3.66
C GLN A 35 1.86 1.94 4.87
N GLN A 36 2.19 2.41 6.08
CA GLN A 36 1.88 1.67 7.30
C GLN A 36 0.37 1.50 7.49
N VAL A 37 -0.39 2.56 7.20
CA VAL A 37 -1.85 2.53 7.23
C VAL A 37 -2.40 1.55 6.20
N ALA A 38 -1.98 1.64 4.93
CA ALA A 38 -2.43 0.74 3.87
C ALA A 38 -2.09 -0.73 4.19
N GLN A 39 -0.90 -0.97 4.72
CA GLN A 39 -0.47 -2.30 5.14
C GLN A 39 -1.31 -2.86 6.29
N SER A 40 -1.71 -2.02 7.24
CA SER A 40 -2.56 -2.45 8.37
C SER A 40 -3.98 -2.87 7.96
N LEU A 41 -4.40 -2.51 6.75
CA LEU A 41 -5.73 -2.80 6.21
C LEU A 41 -5.75 -4.06 5.33
N VAL A 42 -4.62 -4.73 5.14
CA VAL A 42 -4.61 -6.04 4.47
C VAL A 42 -5.44 -7.02 5.29
N GLY A 43 -6.41 -7.66 4.65
CA GLY A 43 -7.41 -8.51 5.26
C GLY A 43 -8.70 -7.81 5.69
N ALA A 44 -8.75 -6.47 5.67
CA ALA A 44 -9.97 -5.71 5.96
C ALA A 44 -11.01 -5.88 4.84
N THR A 45 -12.29 -5.75 5.17
CA THR A 45 -13.37 -5.80 4.18
C THR A 45 -13.55 -4.46 3.47
N ARG A 46 -14.24 -4.49 2.32
CA ARG A 46 -14.64 -3.26 1.63
C ARG A 46 -15.44 -2.32 2.54
N GLU A 47 -16.36 -2.87 3.33
CA GLU A 47 -17.19 -2.09 4.26
C GLU A 47 -16.35 -1.45 5.36
N GLU A 48 -15.34 -2.14 5.89
CA GLU A 48 -14.42 -1.59 6.88
C GLU A 48 -13.59 -0.42 6.31
N LEU A 49 -13.19 -0.50 5.03
CA LEU A 49 -12.54 0.62 4.34
C LEU A 49 -13.47 1.84 4.28
N ILE A 50 -14.73 1.63 3.88
CA ILE A 50 -15.72 2.71 3.74
C ILE A 50 -16.07 3.32 5.10
N ALA A 51 -16.20 2.48 6.13
CA ALA A 51 -16.47 2.95 7.50
C ALA A 51 -15.32 3.83 8.03
N ARG A 52 -14.07 3.58 7.59
CA ARG A 52 -12.89 4.30 8.06
C ARG A 52 -12.56 5.56 7.25
N TYR A 53 -12.71 5.50 5.93
CA TYR A 53 -12.29 6.58 5.01
C TYR A 53 -13.46 7.28 4.31
N GLY A 54 -14.68 6.80 4.50
CA GLY A 54 -15.84 7.25 3.74
C GLY A 54 -15.92 6.57 2.37
N PRO A 55 -16.82 7.05 1.49
CA PRO A 55 -16.96 6.48 0.15
C PRO A 55 -15.65 6.63 -0.64
N ALA A 56 -15.30 5.59 -1.39
CA ALA A 56 -14.14 5.63 -2.26
C ALA A 56 -14.31 6.67 -3.37
N SER A 57 -13.20 7.28 -3.79
CA SER A 57 -13.18 8.22 -4.91
C SER A 57 -13.59 7.53 -6.20
N ARG A 58 -13.13 6.29 -6.40
CA ARG A 58 -13.54 5.41 -7.51
C ARG A 58 -13.53 3.95 -7.08
N GLU A 59 -14.41 3.17 -7.67
CA GLU A 59 -14.39 1.72 -7.55
C GLU A 59 -14.57 1.08 -8.92
N ALA A 60 -13.86 -0.02 -9.17
CA ALA A 60 -14.05 -0.81 -10.39
C ALA A 60 -14.08 -2.31 -10.04
N THR A 61 -14.97 -3.04 -10.69
CA THR A 61 -14.95 -4.51 -10.64
C THR A 61 -13.96 -5.00 -11.68
N LEU A 62 -13.05 -5.85 -11.25
CA LEU A 62 -12.03 -6.51 -12.06
C LEU A 62 -12.44 -7.96 -12.34
N GLU A 63 -11.74 -8.62 -13.25
CA GLU A 63 -12.01 -10.03 -13.56
C GLU A 63 -11.79 -10.95 -12.34
N GLY A 64 -12.46 -12.10 -12.34
CA GLY A 64 -12.32 -13.09 -11.26
C GLY A 64 -12.91 -12.67 -9.92
N GLY A 65 -13.86 -11.73 -9.91
CA GLY A 65 -14.54 -11.26 -8.69
C GLY A 65 -13.73 -10.27 -7.86
N TRP A 66 -12.60 -9.80 -8.39
CA TRP A 66 -11.80 -8.76 -7.76
C TRP A 66 -12.45 -7.39 -7.88
N ARG A 67 -12.09 -6.47 -6.97
CA ARG A 67 -12.50 -5.06 -7.01
C ARG A 67 -11.31 -4.18 -6.70
N SER A 68 -11.17 -3.06 -7.40
CA SER A 68 -10.28 -1.98 -7.00
C SER A 68 -11.08 -0.88 -6.31
N VAL A 69 -10.57 -0.42 -5.17
CA VAL A 69 -11.14 0.67 -4.37
C VAL A 69 -10.09 1.75 -4.25
N LEU A 70 -10.33 2.89 -4.88
CA LEU A 70 -9.36 3.99 -4.99
C LEU A 70 -9.79 5.17 -4.12
N TYR A 71 -8.85 5.64 -3.30
CA TYR A 71 -8.95 6.88 -2.55
C TYR A 71 -7.96 7.91 -3.08
N GLU A 72 -8.43 9.10 -3.42
CA GLU A 72 -7.61 10.21 -3.90
C GLU A 72 -7.53 11.30 -2.83
N TYR A 73 -6.32 11.58 -2.35
CA TYR A 73 -6.06 12.58 -1.31
C TYR A 73 -5.25 13.75 -1.90
N PRO A 74 -5.79 14.99 -1.93
CA PRO A 74 -5.04 16.14 -2.39
C PRO A 74 -3.93 16.47 -1.39
N ILE A 75 -2.68 16.52 -1.87
CA ILE A 75 -1.51 16.86 -1.08
C ILE A 75 -1.22 18.35 -1.27
N ARG A 76 -1.09 19.06 -0.15
CA ARG A 76 -0.74 20.49 -0.12
C ARG A 76 0.59 20.69 0.59
N ASN A 77 1.33 21.73 0.22
CA ASN A 77 2.56 22.12 0.92
C ASN A 77 2.25 22.88 2.23
N LEU A 78 3.30 23.29 2.95
CA LEU A 78 3.17 24.06 4.21
C LEU A 78 2.50 25.43 4.04
N LEU A 79 2.48 25.95 2.81
CA LEU A 79 1.81 27.21 2.45
C LEU A 79 0.36 26.99 1.98
N GLY A 80 -0.12 25.74 1.98
CA GLY A 80 -1.47 25.37 1.54
C GLY A 80 -1.63 25.22 0.02
N GLU A 81 -0.56 25.33 -0.76
CA GLU A 81 -0.59 25.23 -2.21
C GLU A 81 -0.66 23.77 -2.68
N PRO A 82 -1.38 23.46 -3.78
CA PRO A 82 -1.46 22.11 -4.32
C PRO A 82 -0.08 21.59 -4.74
N LYS A 83 0.33 20.44 -4.21
CA LYS A 83 1.58 19.74 -4.54
C LYS A 83 1.36 18.48 -5.38
N GLY A 84 0.14 17.95 -5.38
CA GLY A 84 -0.26 16.77 -6.16
C GLY A 84 -1.41 16.03 -5.53
N ILE A 85 -1.65 14.80 -5.99
CA ILE A 85 -2.67 13.90 -5.46
C ILE A 85 -1.96 12.60 -5.07
N CYS A 86 -2.12 12.18 -3.82
CA CYS A 86 -1.77 10.84 -3.38
C CYS A 86 -2.95 9.91 -3.64
N GLN A 87 -2.70 8.83 -4.34
CA GLN A 87 -3.69 7.83 -4.67
C GLN A 87 -3.41 6.56 -3.87
N MET A 88 -4.39 6.08 -3.13
CA MET A 88 -4.33 4.84 -2.37
C MET A 88 -5.37 3.87 -2.94
N ALA A 89 -4.87 2.86 -3.64
CA ALA A 89 -5.68 1.81 -4.24
C ALA A 89 -5.61 0.54 -3.38
N PHE A 90 -6.76 -0.01 -3.04
CA PHE A 90 -6.90 -1.33 -2.43
C PHE A 90 -7.50 -2.30 -3.44
N PHE A 91 -6.93 -3.49 -3.53
CA PHE A 91 -7.44 -4.59 -4.34
C PHE A 91 -8.11 -5.59 -3.42
N VAL A 92 -9.42 -5.60 -3.48
CA VAL A 92 -10.30 -6.47 -2.71
C VAL A 92 -10.55 -7.74 -3.53
N GLY A 93 -10.26 -8.89 -2.94
CA GLY A 93 -10.46 -10.18 -3.57
C GLY A 93 -11.94 -10.60 -3.63
N PRO A 94 -12.23 -11.76 -4.25
CA PRO A 94 -13.58 -12.31 -4.33
C PRO A 94 -14.16 -12.71 -2.96
N ASP A 95 -13.32 -12.83 -1.93
CA ASP A 95 -13.69 -13.04 -0.53
C ASP A 95 -14.05 -11.73 0.20
N ASP A 96 -14.17 -10.63 -0.54
CA ASP A 96 -14.45 -9.27 -0.06
C ASP A 96 -13.42 -8.74 0.94
N ARG A 97 -12.18 -9.25 0.90
CA ARG A 97 -11.06 -8.78 1.72
C ARG A 97 -9.96 -8.15 0.90
N VAL A 98 -9.34 -7.10 1.44
CA VAL A 98 -8.14 -6.48 0.85
C VAL A 98 -7.02 -7.50 0.84
N GLN A 99 -6.50 -7.81 -0.34
CA GLN A 99 -5.36 -8.71 -0.48
C GLN A 99 -4.10 -7.97 -0.91
N GLN A 100 -4.26 -6.86 -1.64
CA GLN A 100 -3.14 -6.05 -2.12
C GLN A 100 -3.50 -4.56 -2.03
N TRP A 101 -2.49 -3.71 -2.01
CA TRP A 101 -2.65 -2.27 -2.05
C TRP A 101 -1.51 -1.64 -2.85
N LYS A 102 -1.75 -0.44 -3.34
CA LYS A 102 -0.75 0.37 -4.04
C LYS A 102 -0.94 1.84 -3.66
N LEU A 103 0.18 2.53 -3.46
CA LEU A 103 0.22 3.99 -3.42
C LEU A 103 0.79 4.53 -4.74
N ASP A 104 0.23 5.63 -5.21
CA ASP A 104 0.70 6.36 -6.39
C ASP A 104 0.69 7.87 -6.13
N GLY A 105 1.61 8.61 -6.75
CA GLY A 105 1.81 10.04 -6.51
C GLY A 105 2.63 10.38 -5.25
N PRO A 106 2.70 11.68 -4.87
CA PRO A 106 3.51 12.17 -3.75
C PRO A 106 2.84 11.89 -2.40
N CYS A 107 2.67 10.60 -2.08
CA CYS A 107 2.15 10.14 -0.79
C CYS A 107 3.21 10.35 0.30
N PRO A 108 2.91 11.17 1.32
CA PRO A 108 3.89 11.57 2.31
C PRO A 108 3.98 10.62 3.50
#